data_AF-A0A6N8XAC9-F1
#
_entry.id   AF-A0A6N8XAC9-F1
#
_cell.length_a   1.000
_cell.length_b   1.000
_cell.length_c   1.000
_cell.angle_alpha   90.00
_cell.angle_beta   90.00
_cell.angle_gamma   90.00
#
_symmetry.space_group_name_H-M   'P 1'
#
loop_
_entity.id
_entity.type
_entity.pdbx_description
1 polymer ?
#
loop_
_entity_poly.entity_id
_entity_poly.type
_entity_poly.pdbx_seq_one_letter_code
_entity_poly.pdbx_strand_id
1 'polypeptide(L)'
;MGRRGQPGSRRPRRTGWDSTLASSPDSHTSLLGWRGNVGRGHQGRESMVRDSESVHAPVMLEEMVEAIAVDRDGLYVDATFGRGGHSRRLLAHLSSRGRLLAIDRDAEAFDSACRLAGVDGRVQVRHGRFGALRDYLGERKAGGLGAQSGVMFDIGMSSPQVDEPERGFSFSVPGPLDMRM
;
A
#
# COMPACT_ATOMS: atom_id res chain seq x y z
N MET A 1 -5.45 -38.08 49.49
CA MET A 1 -5.76 -36.63 49.58
C MET A 1 -4.61 -35.88 48.91
N GLY A 2 -4.70 -35.52 47.62
CA GLY A 2 -5.23 -34.23 47.12
C GLY A 2 -4.16 -33.14 47.27
N ARG A 3 -3.60 -32.49 46.23
CA ARG A 3 -4.26 -31.72 45.17
C ARG A 3 -3.37 -31.60 43.93
N ARG A 4 -3.99 -31.69 42.74
CA ARG A 4 -3.41 -31.36 41.43
C ARG A 4 -3.35 -29.83 41.27
N GLY A 5 -2.21 -29.28 40.85
CA GLY A 5 -2.07 -27.88 40.44
C GLY A 5 -2.66 -27.69 39.04
N GLN A 6 -3.53 -26.69 38.88
CA GLN A 6 -4.05 -26.28 37.57
C GLN A 6 -3.03 -25.42 36.82
N PRO A 7 -2.90 -25.52 35.48
CA PRO A 7 -2.16 -24.55 34.70
C PRO A 7 -3.00 -23.28 34.51
N GLY A 8 -2.46 -22.14 34.92
CA GLY A 8 -3.08 -20.82 34.75
C GLY A 8 -3.27 -20.47 33.27
N SER A 9 -4.50 -20.12 32.91
CA SER A 9 -4.86 -19.60 31.60
C SER A 9 -4.20 -18.23 31.40
N ARG A 10 -3.17 -18.17 30.53
CA ARG A 10 -2.62 -16.90 30.05
C ARG A 10 -3.67 -16.24 29.14
N ARG A 11 -4.32 -15.19 29.63
CA ARG A 11 -5.10 -14.29 28.78
C ARG A 11 -4.20 -13.73 27.68
N PRO A 12 -4.66 -13.63 26.42
CA PRO A 12 -3.88 -13.00 25.37
C PRO A 12 -3.67 -11.52 25.72
N ARG A 13 -2.41 -11.06 25.63
CA ARG A 13 -2.09 -9.64 25.76
C ARG A 13 -2.73 -8.92 24.56
N ARG A 14 -3.57 -7.92 24.84
CA ARG A 14 -4.07 -6.98 23.83
C ARG A 14 -2.86 -6.38 23.11
N THR A 15 -2.71 -6.66 21.82
CA THR A 15 -1.67 -6.07 20.99
C THR A 15 -2.08 -4.62 20.70
N GLY A 16 -1.13 -3.67 20.78
CA GLY A 16 -1.36 -2.24 20.54
C GLY A 16 -1.65 -1.89 19.07
N TRP A 17 -2.41 -2.74 18.40
CA TRP A 17 -2.83 -2.67 17.01
C TRP A 17 -4.27 -2.17 16.83
N ASP A 18 -4.97 -1.86 17.93
CA ASP A 18 -6.32 -1.28 17.87
C ASP A 18 -6.27 0.09 17.18
N SER A 19 -6.92 0.13 16.01
CA SER A 19 -7.05 1.25 15.10
C SER A 19 -7.77 2.43 15.76
N THR A 20 -7.00 3.42 16.19
CA THR A 20 -7.51 4.78 16.36
C THR A 20 -6.56 5.69 15.62
N LEU A 21 -6.95 6.08 14.41
CA LEU A 21 -6.67 7.34 13.70
C LEU A 21 -7.09 7.18 12.24
N ALA A 22 -8.40 7.23 11.99
CA ALA A 22 -8.98 7.55 10.69
C ALA A 22 -10.35 8.19 10.96
N SER A 23 -10.37 9.49 11.25
CA SER A 23 -11.58 10.29 11.30
C SER A 23 -11.82 10.89 9.91
N SER A 24 -12.88 10.42 9.25
CA SER A 24 -13.40 10.90 7.96
C SER A 24 -14.48 11.96 8.19
N PRO A 25 -14.65 12.96 7.31
CA PRO A 25 -15.92 13.64 7.14
C PRO A 25 -16.53 13.35 5.77
N ASP A 26 -17.69 12.70 5.83
CA ASP A 26 -18.93 12.94 5.09
C ASP A 26 -18.93 13.12 3.56
N SER A 27 -19.60 12.15 2.95
CA SER A 27 -20.09 12.13 1.58
C SER A 27 -21.34 13.01 1.40
N HIS A 28 -21.38 13.77 0.30
CA HIS A 28 -22.62 14.33 -0.23
C HIS A 28 -22.82 13.93 -1.69
N THR A 29 -24.00 13.34 -1.90
CA THR A 29 -24.61 12.86 -3.13
C THR A 29 -25.01 14.00 -4.07
N SER A 30 -24.88 13.79 -5.39
CA SER A 30 -25.85 14.33 -6.36
C SER A 30 -25.78 13.59 -7.70
N LEU A 31 -26.85 12.86 -8.00
CA LEU A 31 -27.24 12.35 -9.31
C LEU A 31 -28.02 13.46 -10.05
N LEU A 32 -27.72 13.73 -11.31
CA LEU A 32 -28.59 14.29 -12.37
C LEU A 32 -27.69 14.54 -13.61
N GLY A 33 -28.02 14.26 -14.87
CA GLY A 33 -29.18 13.69 -15.52
C GLY A 33 -28.84 13.58 -17.01
N TRP A 34 -29.14 12.43 -17.61
CA TRP A 34 -28.87 12.14 -19.02
C TRP A 34 -30.02 12.68 -19.89
N ARG A 35 -29.72 13.51 -20.89
CA ARG A 35 -30.61 13.84 -22.02
C ARG A 35 -29.77 13.88 -23.29
N GLY A 36 -30.07 12.97 -24.22
CA GLY A 36 -29.43 12.91 -25.53
C GLY A 36 -29.97 13.96 -26.51
N ASN A 37 -29.18 14.20 -27.57
CA ASN A 37 -29.75 14.46 -28.89
C ASN A 37 -28.78 14.04 -30.01
N VAL A 38 -29.35 13.51 -31.07
CA VAL A 38 -28.71 12.90 -32.24
C VAL A 38 -28.42 13.98 -33.29
N GLY A 39 -27.17 14.07 -33.75
CA GLY A 39 -26.77 14.93 -34.87
C GLY A 39 -25.77 14.20 -35.77
N ARG A 40 -26.13 14.05 -37.06
CA ARG A 40 -25.33 13.36 -38.10
C ARG A 40 -24.11 14.19 -38.51
N GLY A 41 -23.04 13.47 -38.87
CA GLY A 41 -22.21 13.81 -40.02
C GLY A 41 -20.82 14.38 -39.73
N HIS A 42 -19.83 13.50 -39.57
CA HIS A 42 -18.58 13.58 -40.32
C HIS A 42 -17.80 12.27 -40.17
N GLN A 43 -17.51 11.62 -41.29
CA GLN A 43 -16.55 10.51 -41.34
C GLN A 43 -15.16 11.08 -41.05
N GLY A 44 -14.67 10.87 -39.83
CA GLY A 44 -13.32 11.16 -39.39
C GLY A 44 -12.76 9.89 -38.75
N ARG A 45 -11.61 9.46 -39.24
CA ARG A 45 -10.83 8.29 -38.82
C ARG A 45 -11.00 7.96 -37.34
N GLU A 46 -11.58 6.80 -37.03
CA GLU A 46 -11.58 6.24 -35.68
C GLU A 46 -10.12 5.96 -35.28
N SER A 47 -9.53 6.91 -34.57
CA SER A 47 -8.36 6.63 -33.75
C SER A 47 -8.83 5.68 -32.68
N MET A 48 -8.48 4.40 -32.83
CA MET A 48 -8.55 3.41 -31.77
C MET A 48 -7.77 3.98 -30.58
N VAL A 49 -8.48 4.60 -29.63
CA VAL A 49 -7.94 4.92 -28.31
C VAL A 49 -7.57 3.57 -27.73
N ARG A 50 -6.27 3.26 -27.73
CA ARG A 50 -5.78 2.19 -26.87
C ARG A 50 -5.93 2.73 -25.47
N ASP A 51 -7.04 2.38 -24.84
CA ASP A 51 -7.13 2.35 -23.40
C ASP A 51 -6.16 1.26 -22.93
N SER A 52 -4.89 1.63 -22.84
CA SER A 52 -3.92 0.86 -22.11
C SER A 52 -3.65 1.63 -20.82
N GLU A 53 -4.63 1.67 -19.92
CA GLU A 53 -4.30 1.43 -18.51
C GLU A 53 -3.63 0.05 -18.42
N SER A 54 -2.36 -0.03 -18.85
CA SER A 54 -1.52 -1.15 -18.52
C SER A 54 -1.33 -1.07 -17.02
N VAL A 55 -2.17 -1.78 -16.27
CA VAL A 55 -2.00 -1.97 -14.83
C VAL A 55 -0.56 -2.43 -14.63
N HIS A 56 0.27 -1.57 -14.03
CA HIS A 56 1.68 -1.84 -13.83
C HIS A 56 1.80 -3.14 -13.02
N ALA A 57 2.35 -4.18 -13.65
CA ALA A 57 2.65 -5.45 -13.00
C ALA A 57 3.96 -5.28 -12.20
N PRO A 58 3.95 -5.55 -10.88
CA PRO A 58 5.16 -5.42 -10.08
C PRO A 58 6.26 -6.39 -10.54
N VAL A 59 7.50 -5.94 -10.45
CA VAL A 59 8.68 -6.75 -10.79
C VAL A 59 8.85 -7.87 -9.76
N MET A 60 9.10 -9.11 -10.24
CA MET A 60 9.34 -10.30 -9.40
C MET A 60 8.30 -10.49 -8.29
N LEU A 61 7.02 -10.30 -8.64
CA LEU A 61 5.92 -10.25 -7.67
C LEU A 61 5.81 -11.53 -6.82
N GLU A 62 5.87 -12.69 -7.45
CA GLU A 62 5.70 -13.97 -6.76
C GLU A 62 6.97 -14.35 -5.99
N GLU A 63 8.14 -14.19 -6.61
CA GLU A 63 9.44 -14.51 -6.02
C GLU A 63 9.69 -13.70 -4.74
N MET A 64 9.31 -12.41 -4.75
CA MET A 64 9.42 -11.54 -3.58
C MET A 64 8.54 -12.03 -2.43
N VAL A 65 7.29 -12.41 -2.71
CA VAL A 65 6.36 -12.88 -1.68
C VAL A 65 6.79 -14.23 -1.12
N GLU A 66 7.24 -15.15 -1.98
CA GLU A 66 7.76 -16.45 -1.54
C GLU A 66 9.02 -16.30 -0.67
N ALA A 67 9.91 -15.37 -1.01
CA ALA A 67 11.14 -15.15 -0.25
C ALA A 67 10.88 -14.56 1.14
N ILE A 68 9.86 -13.72 1.29
CA ILE A 68 9.65 -12.95 2.52
C ILE A 68 8.56 -13.53 3.43
N ALA A 69 7.51 -14.14 2.90
CA ALA A 69 6.31 -14.54 3.65
C ALA A 69 6.50 -15.82 4.49
N VAL A 70 7.50 -15.82 5.37
CA VAL A 70 7.88 -16.96 6.22
C VAL A 70 6.82 -17.34 7.27
N ASP A 71 5.98 -16.40 7.68
CA ASP A 71 4.89 -16.59 8.64
C ASP A 71 3.64 -15.79 8.24
N ARG A 72 2.49 -16.47 8.14
CA ARG A 72 1.21 -15.85 7.74
C ARG A 72 0.65 -14.88 8.79
N ASP A 73 1.07 -14.98 10.05
CA ASP A 73 0.69 -14.09 11.15
C ASP A 73 1.76 -13.02 11.44
N GLY A 74 2.83 -13.00 10.64
CA GLY A 74 3.99 -12.13 10.80
C GLY A 74 3.72 -10.63 10.62
N LEU A 75 4.73 -9.82 10.96
CA LEU A 75 4.76 -8.39 10.67
C LEU A 75 5.70 -8.14 9.49
N TYR A 76 5.16 -7.55 8.44
CA TYR A 76 5.93 -7.22 7.25
C TYR A 76 6.00 -5.73 7.04
N VAL A 77 7.10 -5.29 6.44
CA VAL A 77 7.32 -3.91 6.04
C VAL A 77 7.50 -3.88 4.54
N ASP A 78 6.67 -3.08 3.87
CA ASP A 78 6.92 -2.62 2.51
C ASP A 78 7.53 -1.22 2.61
N ALA A 79 8.84 -1.11 2.40
CA ALA A 79 9.57 0.13 2.61
C ALA A 79 9.53 1.09 1.41
N THR A 80 8.89 0.67 0.32
CA THR A 80 8.82 1.37 -0.97
C THR A 80 7.46 1.08 -1.61
N PHE A 81 6.38 1.43 -0.88
CA PHE A 81 5.03 0.99 -1.21
C PHE A 81 4.62 1.26 -2.66
N GLY A 82 4.99 2.43 -3.21
CA GLY A 82 4.67 2.84 -4.57
C GLY A 82 3.16 2.78 -4.85
N ARG A 83 2.75 1.84 -5.71
CA ARG A 83 1.33 1.59 -6.04
C ARG A 83 0.75 0.35 -5.35
N GLY A 84 1.49 -0.29 -4.44
CA GLY A 84 1.02 -1.32 -3.52
C GLY A 84 0.86 -2.72 -4.12
N GLY A 85 1.46 -3.00 -5.26
CA GLY A 85 1.30 -4.29 -5.94
C GLY A 85 1.83 -5.47 -5.11
N HIS A 86 3.09 -5.40 -4.65
CA HIS A 86 3.65 -6.40 -3.73
C HIS A 86 2.90 -6.44 -2.40
N SER A 87 2.59 -5.29 -1.82
CA SER A 87 1.77 -5.17 -0.60
C SER A 87 0.46 -5.93 -0.69
N ARG A 88 -0.33 -5.75 -1.76
CA ARG A 88 -1.59 -6.48 -1.97
C ARG A 88 -1.37 -7.98 -2.13
N ARG A 89 -0.34 -8.40 -2.87
CA ARG A 89 -0.04 -9.81 -3.07
C ARG A 89 0.38 -10.50 -1.77
N LEU A 90 1.19 -9.81 -0.96
CA LEU A 90 1.58 -10.26 0.37
C LEU A 90 0.37 -10.37 1.28
N LEU A 91 -0.49 -9.33 1.36
CA LEU A 91 -1.71 -9.34 2.17
C LEU A 91 -2.67 -10.49 1.80
N ALA A 92 -2.74 -10.88 0.53
CA ALA A 92 -3.50 -12.04 0.07
C ALA A 92 -2.91 -13.37 0.59
N HIS A 93 -1.60 -13.42 0.84
CA HIS A 93 -0.93 -14.56 1.45
C HIS A 93 -1.05 -14.57 2.98
N LEU A 94 -1.15 -13.41 3.63
CA LEU A 94 -1.24 -13.32 5.09
C LEU A 94 -2.59 -13.82 5.64
N SER A 95 -2.59 -14.22 6.91
CA SER A 95 -3.81 -14.51 7.66
C SER A 95 -4.51 -13.21 8.10
N SER A 96 -5.63 -13.32 8.80
CA SER A 96 -6.30 -12.19 9.45
C SER A 96 -5.48 -11.57 10.59
N ARG A 97 -4.44 -12.24 11.10
CA ARG A 97 -3.54 -11.72 12.15
C ARG A 97 -2.21 -11.19 11.60
N GLY A 98 -1.91 -11.49 10.34
CA GLY A 98 -0.77 -10.93 9.64
C GLY A 98 -0.91 -9.43 9.46
N ARG A 99 0.23 -8.74 9.38
CA ARG A 99 0.30 -7.29 9.56
C ARG A 99 1.28 -6.68 8.58
N LEU A 100 0.91 -5.51 8.03
CA LEU A 100 1.73 -4.79 7.06
C LEU A 100 1.97 -3.35 7.53
N LEU A 101 3.22 -2.90 7.48
CA LEU A 101 3.61 -1.50 7.56
C LEU A 101 4.06 -1.04 6.17
N ALA A 102 3.27 -0.20 5.52
CA ALA A 102 3.59 0.44 4.26
C ALA A 102 4.29 1.77 4.50
N ILE A 103 5.42 2.00 3.85
CA ILE A 103 6.21 3.23 3.94
C ILE A 103 6.47 3.72 2.52
N ASP A 104 6.25 5.00 2.31
CA ASP A 104 6.75 5.69 1.12
C ASP A 104 7.00 7.15 1.44
N ARG A 105 7.96 7.76 0.74
CA ARG A 105 8.25 9.20 0.85
C ARG A 105 7.44 10.02 -0.16
N ASP A 106 7.00 9.39 -1.25
CA ASP A 106 6.16 10.02 -2.25
C ASP A 106 4.74 10.21 -1.69
N ALA A 107 4.23 11.45 -1.77
CA ALA A 107 2.92 11.81 -1.24
C ALA A 107 1.78 11.03 -1.93
N GLU A 108 1.89 10.77 -3.24
CA GLU A 108 0.85 10.03 -3.95
C GLU A 108 0.86 8.54 -3.61
N ALA A 109 2.05 7.98 -3.38
CA ALA A 109 2.19 6.61 -2.90
C ALA A 109 1.63 6.47 -1.49
N PHE A 110 1.88 7.47 -0.62
CA PHE A 110 1.27 7.56 0.71
C PHE A 110 -0.26 7.59 0.64
N ASP A 111 -0.85 8.43 -0.22
CA ASP A 111 -2.31 8.49 -0.39
C ASP A 111 -2.87 7.15 -0.88
N SER A 112 -2.15 6.47 -1.77
CA SER A 112 -2.51 5.12 -2.23
C SER A 112 -2.46 4.09 -1.09
N ALA A 113 -1.46 4.16 -0.22
CA ALA A 113 -1.35 3.30 0.95
C ALA A 113 -2.48 3.58 1.96
N CYS A 114 -2.85 4.84 2.16
CA CYS A 114 -3.98 5.23 3.00
C CYS A 114 -5.31 4.65 2.47
N ARG A 115 -5.53 4.65 1.15
CA ARG A 115 -6.70 3.99 0.54
C ARG A 115 -6.71 2.49 0.82
N LEU A 116 -5.55 1.82 0.73
CA LEU A 116 -5.44 0.39 1.06
C LEU A 116 -5.73 0.14 2.55
N ALA A 117 -5.20 0.97 3.46
CA ALA A 117 -5.49 0.87 4.89
C ALA A 117 -6.95 1.15 5.25
N GLY A 118 -7.65 1.96 4.44
CA GLY A 118 -9.09 2.20 4.58
C GLY A 118 -9.94 0.96 4.29
N VAL A 119 -9.43 -0.02 3.55
CA VAL A 119 -10.16 -1.26 3.20
C VAL A 119 -9.60 -2.52 3.88
N ASP A 120 -8.36 -2.49 4.36
CA ASP A 120 -7.73 -3.61 5.08
C ASP A 120 -7.10 -3.14 6.39
N GLY A 121 -7.75 -3.47 7.51
CA GLY A 121 -7.32 -3.08 8.86
C GLY A 121 -6.00 -3.70 9.32
N ARG A 122 -5.40 -4.61 8.54
CA ARG A 122 -4.05 -5.15 8.80
C ARG A 122 -2.93 -4.20 8.37
N VAL A 123 -3.27 -3.11 7.66
CA VAL A 123 -2.30 -2.19 7.08
C VAL A 123 -2.16 -0.95 7.95
N GLN A 124 -0.91 -0.58 8.21
CA GLN A 124 -0.53 0.72 8.78
C GLN A 124 0.38 1.44 7.80
N VAL A 125 0.28 2.77 7.78
CA VAL A 125 0.96 3.60 6.78
C VAL A 125 1.86 4.61 7.47
N ARG A 126 3.05 4.84 6.91
CA ARG A 126 3.94 5.94 7.28
C ARG A 126 4.37 6.70 6.03
N HIS A 127 4.13 8.01 6.03
CA HIS A 127 4.75 8.92 5.06
C HIS A 127 6.16 9.25 5.52
N GLY A 128 7.16 8.91 4.73
CA GLY A 128 8.55 9.26 5.02
C GLY A 128 9.55 8.33 4.37
N ARG A 129 10.83 8.57 4.65
CA ARG A 129 11.93 7.81 4.05
C ARG A 129 12.08 6.46 4.74
N PHE A 130 12.34 5.40 3.97
CA PHE A 130 12.71 4.09 4.53
C PHE A 130 13.96 4.14 5.42
N GLY A 131 14.84 5.14 5.25
CA GLY A 131 16.02 5.33 6.12
C GLY A 131 15.69 5.57 7.59
N ALA A 132 14.46 6.01 7.90
CA ALA A 132 13.95 6.17 9.27
C ALA A 132 13.18 4.94 9.77
N LEU A 133 13.28 3.78 9.09
CA LEU A 133 12.57 2.55 9.46
C LEU A 133 12.77 2.16 10.92
N ARG A 134 14.00 2.28 11.44
CA ARG A 134 14.30 1.97 12.85
C ARG A 134 13.44 2.79 13.82
N ASP A 135 13.25 4.07 13.52
CA ASP A 135 12.52 4.99 14.38
C ASP A 135 11.02 4.66 14.30
N TYR A 136 10.50 4.42 13.09
CA TYR A 136 9.10 4.00 12.90
C TYR A 136 8.78 2.68 13.61
N LEU A 137 9.72 1.74 13.67
CA LEU A 137 9.56 0.49 14.41
C LEU A 137 9.66 0.71 15.93
N GLY A 138 10.51 1.63 16.38
CA GLY A 138 10.67 1.99 17.80
C GLY A 138 9.45 2.69 18.41
N GLU A 139 8.71 3.47 17.61
CA GLU A 139 7.46 4.11 18.03
C GLU A 139 6.32 3.11 18.31
N ARG A 140 6.43 1.86 17.82
CA ARG A 140 5.35 0.89 17.91
C ARG A 140 5.24 0.32 19.32
N LYS A 141 4.09 0.52 19.95
CA LYS A 141 3.75 -0.10 21.25
C LYS A 141 3.77 -1.63 21.23
N ALA A 142 3.63 -2.25 20.04
CA ALA A 142 3.59 -3.69 19.86
C ALA A 142 4.97 -4.37 19.83
N GLY A 143 6.07 -3.61 19.97
CA GLY A 143 7.43 -4.09 19.78
C GLY A 143 7.90 -3.96 18.33
N GLY A 144 9.23 -3.98 18.13
CA GLY A 144 9.88 -3.96 16.83
C GLY A 144 9.69 -5.27 16.05
N LEU A 145 10.50 -5.46 15.00
CA LEU A 145 10.48 -6.70 14.21
C LEU A 145 10.87 -7.89 15.08
N GLY A 146 10.04 -8.93 15.06
CA GLY A 146 10.34 -10.23 15.68
C GLY A 146 10.98 -11.18 14.67
N ALA A 147 11.27 -12.42 15.10
CA ALA A 147 11.85 -13.45 14.24
C ALA A 147 10.96 -13.81 13.03
N GLN A 148 9.64 -13.55 13.14
CA GLN A 148 8.63 -13.83 12.12
C GLN A 148 8.28 -12.58 11.30
N SER A 149 9.25 -11.69 11.08
CA SER A 149 9.06 -10.42 10.39
C SER A 149 9.94 -10.33 9.15
N GLY A 150 9.46 -9.64 8.13
CA GLY A 150 10.20 -9.39 6.90
C GLY A 150 10.18 -7.92 6.50
N VAL A 151 11.24 -7.46 5.84
CA VAL A 151 11.30 -6.11 5.24
C VAL A 151 11.60 -6.23 3.76
N MET A 152 10.79 -5.56 2.95
CA MET A 152 10.88 -5.52 1.50
C MET A 152 11.33 -4.15 1.03
N PHE A 153 12.21 -4.14 0.04
CA PHE A 153 12.65 -2.94 -0.69
C PHE A 153 12.59 -3.22 -2.19
N ASP A 154 11.72 -2.50 -2.89
CA ASP A 154 11.70 -2.39 -4.35
C ASP A 154 12.35 -1.05 -4.74
N ILE A 155 13.65 -1.11 -5.00
CA ILE A 155 14.46 0.10 -5.22
C ILE A 155 14.38 0.50 -6.69
N GLY A 156 13.80 1.67 -6.92
CA GLY A 156 13.70 2.25 -8.25
C GLY A 156 12.80 3.47 -8.27
N MET A 157 12.27 3.76 -9.45
CA MET A 157 11.24 4.77 -9.67
C MET A 157 9.95 4.05 -10.04
N SER A 158 8.83 4.60 -9.61
CA SER A 158 7.51 4.09 -10.01
C SER A 158 7.13 4.63 -11.38
N SER A 159 6.27 3.91 -12.12
CA SER A 159 5.74 4.38 -13.42
C SER A 159 5.15 5.80 -13.35
N PRO A 160 4.30 6.17 -12.37
CA PRO A 160 3.78 7.53 -12.26
C PRO A 160 4.86 8.61 -12.21
N GLN A 161 5.99 8.36 -11.54
CA GLN A 161 7.10 9.32 -11.48
C GLN A 161 7.71 9.58 -12.86
N VAL A 162 7.72 8.57 -13.74
CA VAL A 162 8.28 8.66 -15.10
C VAL A 162 7.23 9.13 -16.11
N ASP A 163 5.98 8.71 -15.94
CA ASP A 163 4.90 8.92 -16.90
C ASP A 163 4.23 10.30 -16.75
N GLU A 164 4.33 10.92 -15.57
CA GLU A 164 3.82 12.27 -15.29
C GLU A 164 4.92 13.33 -15.51
N PRO A 165 4.86 14.13 -16.60
CA PRO A 165 5.94 15.04 -16.95
C PRO A 165 6.25 16.08 -15.87
N GLU A 166 5.24 16.50 -15.10
CA GLU A 166 5.34 17.47 -14.01
C GLU A 166 6.25 16.99 -12.88
N ARG A 167 6.49 15.67 -12.77
CA ARG A 167 7.40 15.06 -11.79
C ARG A 167 8.88 15.22 -12.19
N GLY A 168 9.16 15.46 -13.47
CA GLY A 168 10.49 15.81 -13.96
C GLY A 168 11.49 14.66 -14.09
N PHE A 169 11.05 13.39 -14.02
CA PHE A 169 11.95 12.23 -14.18
C PHE A 169 12.15 11.80 -15.63
N SER A 170 11.29 12.24 -16.56
CA SER A 170 11.38 11.87 -17.98
C SER A 170 12.37 12.77 -18.73
N PHE A 171 13.25 12.14 -19.52
CA PHE A 171 14.08 12.86 -20.51
C PHE A 171 13.37 13.01 -21.86
N SER A 172 12.33 12.20 -22.11
CA SER A 172 11.63 12.15 -23.40
C SER A 172 10.46 13.11 -23.49
N VAL A 173 9.88 13.48 -22.35
CA VAL A 173 8.74 14.41 -22.26
C VAL A 173 9.17 15.64 -21.47
N PRO A 174 9.02 16.86 -22.01
CA PRO A 174 9.40 18.08 -21.30
C PRO A 174 8.62 18.26 -19.99
N GLY A 175 9.33 18.68 -18.94
CA GLY A 175 8.77 18.96 -17.63
C GLY A 175 9.73 19.80 -16.78
N PRO A 176 9.30 20.28 -15.60
CA PRO A 176 10.20 20.96 -14.67
C PRO A 176 11.29 20.00 -14.17
N LEU A 177 12.49 20.50 -13.89
CA LEU A 177 13.56 19.71 -13.27
C LEU A 177 13.31 19.57 -11.76
N ASP A 178 12.29 18.79 -11.40
CA ASP A 178 11.95 18.50 -10.00
C ASP A 178 12.69 17.26 -9.48
N MET A 179 12.37 16.07 -10.03
CA MET A 179 12.99 14.78 -9.69
C MET A 179 12.87 14.37 -8.21
N ARG A 180 12.02 15.04 -7.40
CA ARG A 180 11.77 14.64 -6.02
C ARG A 180 10.66 13.59 -5.92
N MET A 181 10.89 12.67 -5.00
CA MET A 181 9.88 11.78 -4.41
C MET A 181 9.40 12.38 -3.10
#